data_AF-A0A8C5IG21-F1
#
_entry.id   AF-A0A8C5IG21-F1
#
_cell.length_a   1.000
_cell.length_b   1.000
_cell.length_c   1.000
_cell.angle_alpha   90.00
_cell.angle_beta   90.00
_cell.angle_gamma   90.00
#
_symmetry.space_group_name_H-M   'P 1'
#
loop_
_entity.id
_entity.type
_entity.pdbx_description
1 polymer ?
#
loop_
_entity_poly.entity_id
_entity_poly.type
_entity_poly.pdbx_seq_one_letter_code
_entity_poly.pdbx_strand_id
1 'polypeptide(L)'
;MAAPGEAPGEALRAVLRPSGALPAEALPVRGYDFSGGADHAALLRSFRTTGFQATSFAQAVAEIERMIAAKLEPLSAEQRERAAMAGPREPSGCTIFLGFTSNLVSSGVRESIRYLVQRGMGTVTVTWGHRAVMLSCWLHGQELLGVSPGHL
;
A
#
# COMPACT_ATOMS: atom_id res chain seq x y z
N MET A 1 1.13 -16.84 -56.32
CA MET A 1 2.34 -16.67 -55.49
C MET A 1 2.58 -15.18 -55.36
N ALA A 2 2.62 -14.64 -54.14
CA ALA A 2 2.94 -13.23 -53.91
C ALA A 2 4.34 -12.90 -54.46
N ALA A 3 4.52 -11.71 -55.03
CA ALA A 3 5.80 -11.28 -55.58
C ALA A 3 6.85 -11.15 -54.46
N PRO A 4 8.14 -11.48 -54.72
CA PRO A 4 9.19 -11.31 -53.71
C PRO A 4 9.32 -9.82 -53.34
N GLY A 5 8.94 -9.49 -52.10
CA GLY A 5 8.93 -8.12 -51.56
C GLY A 5 7.56 -7.59 -51.17
N GLU A 6 6.46 -8.27 -51.53
CA GLU A 6 5.11 -7.87 -51.12
C GLU A 6 4.71 -8.58 -49.82
N ALA A 7 4.41 -7.82 -48.77
CA ALA A 7 4.00 -8.37 -47.49
C ALA A 7 2.68 -9.15 -47.65
N PRO A 8 2.53 -10.33 -47.03
CA PRO A 8 1.30 -11.12 -47.11
C PRO A 8 0.09 -10.28 -46.69
N GLY A 9 -0.98 -10.28 -47.48
CA GLY A 9 -2.18 -9.46 -47.23
C GLY A 9 -2.83 -9.74 -45.87
N GLU A 10 -2.73 -10.96 -45.36
CA GLU A 10 -3.19 -11.32 -44.01
C GLU A 10 -2.33 -10.67 -42.91
N ALA A 11 -1.00 -10.63 -43.10
CA ALA A 11 -0.11 -9.95 -42.17
C ALA A 11 -0.39 -8.44 -42.13
N LEU A 12 -0.66 -7.82 -43.28
CA LEU A 12 -1.04 -6.40 -43.35
C LEU A 12 -2.35 -6.13 -42.60
N ARG A 13 -3.38 -6.96 -42.79
CA ARG A 13 -4.66 -6.81 -42.07
C ARG A 13 -4.52 -7.03 -40.56
N ALA A 14 -3.63 -7.92 -40.13
CA ALA A 14 -3.39 -8.18 -38.71
C ALA A 14 -2.63 -7.04 -38.02
N VAL A 15 -1.63 -6.47 -38.69
CA VAL A 15 -0.75 -5.43 -38.11
C VAL A 15 -1.37 -4.04 -38.21
N LEU A 16 -2.03 -3.70 -39.33
CA LEU A 16 -2.53 -2.36 -39.62
C LEU A 16 -3.99 -2.16 -39.23
N ARG A 17 -4.41 -2.80 -38.12
CA ARG A 17 -5.77 -2.63 -37.60
C ARG A 17 -5.92 -1.22 -37.02
N PRO A 18 -6.97 -0.45 -37.40
CA PRO A 18 -7.25 0.83 -36.77
C PRO A 18 -7.50 0.67 -35.26
N SER A 19 -6.90 1.55 -34.45
CA SER A 19 -7.18 1.62 -33.01
C SER A 19 -8.43 2.45 -32.74
N GLY A 20 -9.16 2.09 -31.67
CA GLY A 20 -10.25 2.91 -31.14
C GLY A 20 -9.73 4.13 -30.37
N ALA A 21 -10.62 5.08 -30.11
CA ALA A 21 -10.30 6.23 -29.26
C ALA A 21 -10.07 5.78 -27.80
N LEU A 22 -9.11 6.42 -27.14
CA LEU A 22 -8.87 6.22 -25.71
C LEU A 22 -9.84 7.06 -24.86
N PRO A 23 -10.17 6.62 -23.63
CA PRO A 23 -10.91 7.44 -22.67
C PRO A 23 -10.21 8.76 -22.36
N ALA A 24 -10.96 9.81 -22.03
CA ALA A 24 -10.42 11.13 -21.71
C ALA A 24 -9.53 11.13 -20.45
N GLU A 25 -9.77 10.16 -19.56
CA GLU A 25 -9.07 9.98 -18.29
C GLU A 25 -7.75 9.20 -18.46
N ALA A 26 -7.46 8.70 -19.67
CA ALA A 26 -6.26 7.91 -19.94
C ALA A 26 -5.01 8.79 -19.79
N LEU A 27 -4.21 8.48 -18.76
CA LEU A 27 -2.95 9.18 -18.53
C LEU A 27 -1.86 8.63 -19.47
N PRO A 28 -1.10 9.50 -20.17
CA PRO A 28 0.02 9.06 -20.98
C PRO A 28 1.14 8.50 -20.09
N VAL A 29 1.83 7.49 -20.61
CA VAL A 29 3.00 6.92 -19.93
C VAL A 29 4.15 7.92 -20.00
N ARG A 30 4.61 8.38 -18.83
CA ARG A 30 5.71 9.33 -18.68
C ARG A 30 6.45 9.10 -17.37
N GLY A 31 7.76 8.88 -17.47
CA GLY A 31 8.65 8.76 -16.31
C GLY A 31 9.08 10.12 -15.75
N TYR A 32 9.84 10.09 -14.65
CA TYR A 32 10.47 11.27 -14.07
C TYR A 32 11.62 11.77 -14.94
N ASP A 33 11.73 13.09 -15.10
CA ASP A 33 12.83 13.74 -15.82
C ASP A 33 13.91 14.20 -14.82
N PHE A 34 15.10 13.60 -14.93
CA PHE A 34 16.24 13.89 -14.05
C PHE A 34 17.05 15.13 -14.47
N SER A 35 16.72 15.78 -15.60
CA SER A 35 17.42 16.98 -16.05
C SER A 35 17.37 18.13 -15.03
N GLY A 36 16.27 18.22 -14.26
CA GLY A 36 16.08 19.19 -13.18
C GLY A 36 16.65 18.76 -11.81
N GLY A 37 17.37 17.63 -11.74
CA GLY A 37 17.91 17.09 -10.49
C GLY A 37 17.05 15.99 -9.84
N ALA A 38 17.50 15.52 -8.67
CA ALA A 38 16.94 14.37 -7.97
C ALA A 38 15.97 14.76 -6.84
N ASP A 39 14.76 15.22 -7.20
CA ASP A 39 13.65 15.33 -6.26
C ASP A 39 12.98 13.97 -6.07
N HIS A 40 13.26 13.33 -4.93
CA HIS A 40 12.72 12.02 -4.56
C HIS A 40 11.19 12.02 -4.44
N ALA A 41 10.60 13.12 -3.96
CA ALA A 41 9.16 13.21 -3.83
C ALA A 41 8.51 13.31 -5.23
N ALA A 42 9.10 14.09 -6.14
CA ALA A 42 8.63 14.16 -7.52
C ALA A 42 8.84 12.84 -8.28
N LEU A 43 9.94 12.15 -8.04
CA LEU A 43 10.20 10.80 -8.57
C LEU A 43 9.11 9.81 -8.13
N LEU A 44 8.82 9.73 -6.83
CA LEU A 44 7.78 8.82 -6.32
C LEU A 44 6.38 9.20 -6.83
N ARG A 45 6.08 10.50 -7.01
CA ARG A 45 4.84 10.94 -7.65
C ARG A 45 4.74 10.52 -9.11
N SER A 46 5.85 10.48 -9.84
CA SER A 46 5.87 10.08 -11.26
C SER A 46 5.47 8.61 -11.45
N PHE A 47 5.57 7.77 -10.41
CA PHE A 47 5.25 6.34 -10.49
C PHE A 47 3.81 6.10 -10.97
N ARG A 48 2.90 7.06 -10.75
CA ARG A 48 1.53 7.03 -11.28
C ARG A 48 1.47 6.85 -12.81
N THR A 49 2.43 7.41 -13.54
CA THR A 49 2.49 7.39 -15.02
C THR A 49 3.68 6.59 -15.56
N THR A 50 4.46 5.92 -14.72
CA THR A 50 5.63 5.12 -15.15
C THR A 50 5.22 3.77 -15.75
N GLY A 51 4.15 3.14 -15.24
CA GLY A 51 3.66 1.83 -15.69
C GLY A 51 4.11 0.66 -14.80
N PHE A 52 3.57 -0.53 -15.08
CA PHE A 52 3.86 -1.78 -14.36
C PHE A 52 3.72 -1.65 -12.82
N GLN A 53 4.69 -2.17 -12.06
CA GLN A 53 4.69 -2.14 -10.60
C GLN A 53 4.79 -0.72 -10.02
N ALA A 54 5.33 0.24 -10.77
CA ALA A 54 5.38 1.62 -10.31
C ALA A 54 3.96 2.20 -10.18
N THR A 55 3.10 1.97 -11.18
CA THR A 55 1.69 2.40 -11.10
C THR A 55 0.97 1.71 -9.95
N SER A 56 1.19 0.40 -9.75
CA SER A 56 0.63 -0.33 -8.61
C SER A 56 1.07 0.26 -7.26
N PHE A 57 2.35 0.63 -7.13
CA PHE A 57 2.87 1.29 -5.93
C PHE A 57 2.19 2.64 -5.68
N ALA A 58 2.06 3.48 -6.72
CA ALA A 58 1.40 4.77 -6.59
C ALA A 58 -0.09 4.62 -6.21
N GLN A 59 -0.77 3.60 -6.71
CA GLN A 59 -2.14 3.27 -6.31
C GLN A 59 -2.23 2.83 -4.85
N ALA A 60 -1.27 2.02 -4.38
CA ALA A 60 -1.21 1.60 -2.98
C ALA A 60 -0.99 2.79 -2.03
N VAL A 61 -0.13 3.75 -2.40
CA VAL A 61 0.06 4.99 -1.65
C VAL A 61 -1.27 5.76 -1.54
N ALA A 62 -1.97 5.96 -2.67
CA ALA A 62 -3.25 6.65 -2.68
C ALA A 62 -4.36 5.94 -1.88
N GLU A 63 -4.33 4.61 -1.78
CA GLU A 63 -5.24 3.85 -0.92
C GLU A 63 -4.91 4.04 0.56
N ILE A 64 -3.63 4.02 0.92
CA ILE A 64 -3.18 4.25 2.31
C ILE A 64 -3.55 5.66 2.77
N GLU A 65 -3.37 6.67 1.91
CA GLU A 65 -3.79 8.04 2.20
C GLU A 65 -5.31 8.13 2.44
N ARG A 66 -6.12 7.42 1.65
CA ARG A 66 -7.58 7.33 1.85
C ARG A 66 -7.95 6.66 3.17
N MET A 67 -7.27 5.58 3.54
CA MET A 67 -7.48 4.91 4.85
C MET A 67 -7.13 5.83 6.02
N ILE A 68 -6.03 6.59 5.92
CA ILE A 68 -5.62 7.56 6.94
C ILE A 68 -6.63 8.70 7.03
N ALA A 69 -7.08 9.26 5.91
CA ALA A 69 -8.09 10.31 5.88
C ALA A 69 -9.38 9.85 6.55
N ALA A 70 -9.90 8.67 6.17
CA ALA A 70 -11.09 8.09 6.79
C ALA A 70 -10.92 7.81 8.29
N LYS A 71 -9.70 7.50 8.75
CA LYS A 71 -9.40 7.31 10.18
C LYS A 71 -9.48 8.63 10.96
N LEU A 72 -9.04 9.73 10.36
CA LEU A 72 -8.98 11.06 10.97
C LEU A 72 -10.31 11.82 10.89
N GLU A 73 -11.27 11.36 10.09
CA GLU A 73 -12.60 11.95 10.06
C GLU A 73 -13.29 11.89 11.44
N PRO A 74 -13.85 13.02 11.92
CA PRO A 74 -14.46 13.08 13.23
C PRO A 74 -15.75 12.24 13.26
N LEU A 75 -15.81 11.31 14.21
CA LEU A 75 -16.98 10.49 14.46
C LEU A 75 -18.12 11.32 15.09
N SER A 76 -19.36 11.04 14.70
CA SER A 76 -20.54 11.53 15.39
C SER A 76 -20.65 10.94 16.80
N ALA A 77 -21.45 11.55 17.68
CA ALA A 77 -21.66 11.07 19.04
C ALA A 77 -22.17 9.61 19.08
N GLU A 78 -23.12 9.28 18.21
CA GLU A 78 -23.67 7.90 18.10
C GLU A 78 -22.61 6.90 17.61
N GLN A 79 -21.79 7.29 16.63
CA GLN A 79 -20.73 6.42 16.11
C GLN A 79 -19.64 6.18 17.16
N ARG A 80 -19.33 7.21 17.96
CA ARG A 80 -18.37 7.11 19.06
C ARG A 80 -18.87 6.17 20.15
N GLU A 81 -20.15 6.26 20.53
CA GLU A 81 -20.75 5.36 21.52
C GLU A 81 -20.74 3.90 21.03
N ARG A 82 -21.13 3.65 19.77
CA ARG A 82 -21.06 2.30 19.17
C ARG A 82 -19.65 1.75 19.12
N ALA A 83 -18.67 2.59 18.78
CA ALA A 83 -17.27 2.19 18.70
C ALA A 83 -16.63 1.99 20.08
N ALA A 84 -17.05 2.74 21.11
CA ALA A 84 -16.60 2.55 22.48
C ALA A 84 -16.99 1.17 23.05
N MET A 85 -18.09 0.59 22.56
CA MET A 85 -18.50 -0.78 22.91
C MET A 85 -17.63 -1.87 22.26
N ALA A 86 -16.81 -1.53 21.26
CA ALA A 86 -15.99 -2.49 20.52
C ALA A 86 -14.63 -2.80 21.18
N GLY A 87 -14.26 -2.10 22.26
CA GLY A 87 -13.06 -2.39 23.03
C GLY A 87 -12.47 -1.17 23.75
N PRO A 88 -11.33 -1.35 24.46
CA PRO A 88 -10.73 -0.30 25.31
C PRO A 88 -10.02 0.82 24.54
N ARG A 89 -10.15 0.87 23.21
CA ARG A 89 -9.39 1.78 22.35
C ARG A 89 -10.26 2.94 21.89
N GLU A 90 -9.64 4.12 21.76
CA GLU A 90 -10.28 5.32 21.21
C GLU A 90 -10.95 5.04 19.85
N PRO A 91 -12.25 5.36 19.71
CA PRO A 91 -12.98 5.27 18.45
C PRO A 91 -12.33 6.05 17.31
N SER A 92 -12.20 5.43 16.13
CA SER A 92 -11.74 6.11 14.90
C SER A 92 -12.65 5.80 13.71
N GLY A 93 -12.70 6.69 12.71
CA GLY A 93 -13.54 6.55 11.52
C GLY A 93 -13.20 5.34 10.63
N CYS A 94 -11.97 4.83 10.74
CA CYS A 94 -11.51 3.66 9.98
C CYS A 94 -10.59 2.79 10.85
N THR A 95 -10.82 1.47 10.82
CA THR A 95 -9.98 0.47 11.46
C THR A 95 -8.99 -0.08 10.44
N ILE A 96 -7.69 0.20 10.63
CA ILE A 96 -6.64 -0.23 9.72
C ILE A 96 -6.01 -1.54 10.22
N PHE A 97 -6.09 -2.61 9.43
CA PHE A 97 -5.47 -3.89 9.74
C PHE A 97 -4.09 -3.97 9.05
N LEU A 98 -3.05 -4.26 9.83
CA LEU A 98 -1.69 -4.43 9.34
C LEU A 98 -1.29 -5.90 9.46
N GLY A 99 -1.19 -6.59 8.33
CA GLY A 99 -0.69 -7.95 8.24
C GLY A 99 0.76 -7.98 7.74
N PHE A 100 1.63 -8.77 8.38
CA PHE A 100 2.98 -9.02 7.88
C PHE A 100 3.44 -10.45 8.21
N THR A 101 4.34 -10.97 7.38
CA THR A 101 4.97 -12.28 7.54
C THR A 101 6.19 -12.20 8.45
N SER A 102 6.62 -13.34 9.02
CA SER A 102 7.72 -13.40 9.99
C SER A 102 9.06 -12.87 9.46
N ASN A 103 9.34 -13.05 8.17
CA ASN A 103 10.56 -12.55 7.52
C ASN A 103 10.65 -11.01 7.50
N LEU A 104 9.52 -10.30 7.53
CA LEU A 104 9.51 -8.85 7.56
C LEU A 104 9.96 -8.31 8.91
N VAL A 105 9.63 -9.00 10.01
CA VAL A 105 10.09 -8.65 11.37
C VAL A 105 11.56 -9.01 11.59
N SER A 106 12.06 -10.04 10.92
CA SER A 106 13.48 -10.40 10.96
C SER A 106 14.33 -9.58 9.99
N SER A 107 13.74 -8.59 9.31
CA SER A 107 14.42 -7.68 8.39
C SER A 107 14.39 -6.23 8.91
N GLY A 108 15.08 -5.31 8.25
CA GLY A 108 15.03 -3.88 8.55
C GLY A 108 13.68 -3.20 8.31
N VAL A 109 12.66 -3.93 7.83
CA VAL A 109 11.26 -3.43 7.77
C VAL A 109 10.64 -3.37 9.16
N ARG A 110 11.21 -4.07 10.15
CA ARG A 110 10.78 -4.05 11.55
C ARG A 110 10.70 -2.63 12.11
N GLU A 111 11.67 -1.77 11.80
CA GLU A 111 11.71 -0.40 12.30
C GLU A 111 10.55 0.45 11.75
N SER A 112 10.20 0.27 10.47
CA SER A 112 9.02 0.91 9.86
C SER A 112 7.71 0.41 10.50
N ILE A 113 7.59 -0.90 10.73
CA ILE A 113 6.43 -1.48 11.42
C ILE A 113 6.33 -0.92 12.86
N ARG A 114 7.45 -0.87 13.59
CA ARG A 114 7.52 -0.30 14.93
C ARG A 114 7.05 1.15 14.96
N TYR A 115 7.51 1.97 14.01
CA TYR A 115 7.09 3.37 13.90
C TYR A 115 5.57 3.52 13.75
N LEU A 116 4.95 2.69 12.89
CA LEU A 116 3.51 2.73 12.65
C LEU A 116 2.69 2.29 13.88
N VAL A 117 3.17 1.29 14.62
CA VAL A 117 2.49 0.79 15.83
C VAL A 117 2.61 1.79 16.98
N GLN A 118 3.80 2.37 17.20
CA GLN A 118 4.05 3.32 18.28
C GLN A 118 3.18 4.59 18.18
N ARG A 119 2.88 5.04 16.96
CA ARG A 119 2.02 6.22 16.71
C ARG A 119 0.54 5.89 16.63
N GLY A 120 0.15 4.63 16.86
CA GLY A 120 -1.25 4.19 16.79
C GLY A 120 -1.88 4.31 15.39
N MET A 121 -1.05 4.30 14.33
CA MET A 121 -1.50 4.43 12.94
C MET A 121 -2.16 3.15 12.44
N GLY A 122 -1.70 1.97 12.87
CA GLY A 122 -2.37 0.68 12.68
C GLY A 122 -3.30 0.31 13.85
N THR A 123 -4.40 -0.40 13.58
CA THR A 123 -5.41 -0.77 14.59
C THR A 123 -5.34 -2.23 15.00
N VAL A 124 -4.99 -3.17 14.11
CA VAL A 124 -4.88 -4.60 14.45
C VAL A 124 -3.71 -5.25 13.70
N THR A 125 -2.83 -5.93 14.43
CA THR A 125 -1.68 -6.65 13.85
C THR A 125 -1.98 -8.14 13.73
N VAL A 126 -1.87 -8.69 12.53
CA VAL A 126 -2.03 -10.13 12.29
C VAL A 126 -0.72 -10.70 11.75
N THR A 127 -0.12 -11.63 12.48
CA THR A 127 1.13 -12.30 12.08
C THR A 127 0.87 -13.76 11.75
N TRP A 128 1.32 -14.22 10.57
CA TRP A 128 1.32 -15.64 10.20
C TRP A 128 2.76 -16.14 10.09
N GLY A 129 3.16 -17.11 10.92
CA GLY A 129 4.48 -17.76 10.85
C GLY A 129 4.98 -18.35 12.18
N HIS A 130 5.69 -19.49 12.11
CA HIS A 130 6.12 -20.38 13.19
C HIS A 130 6.55 -19.75 14.55
N ARG A 131 6.20 -20.46 15.63
CA ARG A 131 6.36 -20.22 17.08
C ARG A 131 7.55 -19.38 17.59
N ALA A 132 8.69 -19.36 16.90
CA ALA A 132 9.89 -18.63 17.38
C ALA A 132 9.76 -17.10 17.23
N VAL A 133 9.07 -16.61 16.18
CA VAL A 133 8.88 -15.17 15.98
C VAL A 133 7.74 -14.63 16.83
N MET A 134 6.77 -15.48 17.19
CA MET A 134 5.79 -15.12 18.24
C MET A 134 6.50 -14.83 19.55
N LEU A 135 7.50 -15.59 19.99
CA LEU A 135 8.20 -15.29 21.24
C LEU A 135 9.00 -13.99 21.17
N SER A 136 9.68 -13.69 20.05
CA SER A 136 10.39 -12.41 19.89
C SER A 136 9.42 -11.22 19.79
N CYS A 137 8.32 -11.35 19.04
CA CYS A 137 7.28 -10.31 18.93
C CYS A 137 6.45 -10.16 20.21
N TRP A 138 6.26 -11.23 20.98
CA TRP A 138 5.53 -11.20 22.25
C TRP A 138 6.43 -10.66 23.36
N LEU A 139 7.69 -11.11 23.47
CA LEU A 139 8.65 -10.55 24.45
C LEU A 139 9.01 -9.09 24.13
N HIS A 140 9.33 -8.73 22.89
CA HIS A 140 9.62 -7.33 22.53
C HIS A 140 8.35 -6.48 22.33
N GLY A 141 7.21 -7.10 22.03
CA GLY A 141 5.93 -6.39 21.91
C GLY A 141 5.34 -6.03 23.27
N GLN A 142 5.51 -6.87 24.30
CA GLN A 142 5.17 -6.55 25.69
C GLN A 142 5.97 -5.33 26.19
N GLU A 143 7.27 -5.28 25.89
CA GLU A 143 8.14 -4.16 26.24
C GLU A 143 7.80 -2.86 25.46
N LEU A 144 7.34 -2.98 24.21
CA LEU A 144 6.94 -1.84 23.38
C LEU A 144 5.52 -1.31 23.67
N LEU A 145 4.64 -2.15 24.21
CA LEU A 145 3.27 -1.78 24.58
C LEU A 145 3.13 -1.40 26.05
N GLY A 146 4.23 -1.40 26.82
CA GLY A 146 4.21 -1.08 28.25
C GLY A 146 3.35 -2.02 29.08
N VAL A 147 3.10 -3.24 28.59
CA VAL A 147 2.33 -4.24 29.32
C VAL A 147 3.31 -4.93 30.26
N SER A 148 3.24 -4.54 31.54
CA SER A 148 4.02 -5.17 32.60
C SER A 148 3.69 -6.66 32.67
N PRO A 149 4.67 -7.57 32.69
CA PRO A 149 4.41 -8.98 32.91
C PRO A 149 4.05 -9.17 34.40
N GLY A 150 2.77 -9.11 34.72
CA GLY A 150 2.31 -9.26 36.09
C GLY A 150 0.83 -9.58 36.20
N HIS A 151 0.55 -10.88 36.38
CA HIS A 151 -0.61 -11.57 36.97
C HIS A 151 -1.14 -12.68 36.06
N LEU A 152 -0.45 -13.82 36.11
CA LEU A 152 -1.12 -15.10 36.26
C LEU A 152 -1.45 -15.29 37.74
#